data_AF-A0A8K0I9T1-F1
#
_entry.id   AF-A0A8K0I9T1-F1
#
_cell.length_a   1.000
_cell.length_b   1.000
_cell.length_c   1.000
_cell.angle_alpha   90.00
_cell.angle_beta   90.00
_cell.angle_gamma   90.00
#
_symmetry.space_group_name_H-M   'P 1'
#
loop_
_entity.id
_entity.type
_entity.pdbx_description
1 polymer ?
#
loop_
_entity_poly.entity_id
_entity_poly.type
_entity_poly.pdbx_seq_one_letter_code
_entity_poly.pdbx_strand_id
1 'polypeptide(L)' 'SVGEEEQKPWPCCDLCLCAPLKPPQCRCEDLWIKSCDPNCKDCAKMPLFVYPPVFKCHDVVTGQCGKRCH' A
#
# COMPACT_ATOMS: atom_id res chain seq x y z
N SER A 1 -23.01 8.43 -9.26
CA SER A 1 -21.68 8.90 -9.67
C SER A 1 -20.65 8.07 -8.93
N VAL A 2 -20.27 6.91 -9.48
CA VAL A 2 -19.18 6.11 -8.92
C VAL A 2 -17.92 6.80 -9.41
N GLY A 3 -17.37 7.69 -8.59
CA GLY A 3 -16.04 8.23 -8.86
C GLY A 3 -15.09 7.04 -8.95
N GLU A 4 -14.21 7.05 -9.94
CA GLU A 4 -13.10 6.10 -10.05
C GLU A 4 -12.28 6.13 -8.76
N GLU A 5 -12.65 5.33 -7.76
CA GLU A 5 -11.64 4.69 -6.93
C GLU A 5 -10.91 3.75 -7.89
N GLU A 6 -9.90 4.27 -8.59
CA GLU A 6 -8.79 3.45 -9.07
C GLU A 6 -8.46 2.49 -7.93
N GLN A 7 -8.60 1.18 -8.17
CA GLN A 7 -8.48 0.17 -7.10
C GLN A 7 -7.19 0.44 -6.35
N LYS A 8 -7.29 0.62 -5.02
CA LYS A 8 -6.13 1.00 -4.21
C LYS A 8 -5.01 -0.03 -4.40
N PRO A 9 -3.74 0.37 -4.25
CA PRO A 9 -2.59 -0.52 -4.41
C PRO A 9 -2.53 -1.66 -3.37
N TRP A 10 -3.46 -1.69 -2.41
CA TRP A 10 -3.60 -2.68 -1.37
C TRP A 10 -5.07 -2.84 -0.95
N PRO A 11 -5.49 -4.03 -0.49
CA PRO A 11 -6.89 -4.32 -0.13
C PRO A 11 -7.31 -3.73 1.24
N CYS A 12 -6.34 -3.53 2.14
CA CYS A 12 -6.46 -2.92 3.45
C CYS A 12 -5.08 -2.39 3.88
N CYS A 13 -5.02 -1.54 4.90
CA CYS A 13 -3.76 -1.02 5.42
C CYS A 13 -3.85 -0.73 6.93
N ASP A 14 -2.99 -1.35 7.73
CA ASP A 14 -2.89 -1.10 9.17
C ASP A 14 -1.90 0.02 9.48
N LEU A 15 -0.77 0.08 8.76
CA LEU A 15 0.27 1.09 8.91
C LEU A 15 0.24 2.12 7.78
N CYS A 16 -0.64 3.12 7.90
CA CYS A 16 -0.74 4.20 6.93
C CYS A 16 0.11 5.42 7.33
N LEU A 17 1.05 5.82 6.48
CA LEU A 17 1.84 7.05 6.66
C LEU A 17 1.46 8.09 5.60
N CYS A 18 1.16 9.31 6.05
CA CYS A 18 0.74 10.41 5.17
C CYS A 18 1.63 11.64 5.34
N ALA A 19 2.05 12.22 4.22
CA ALA A 19 2.69 13.53 4.21
C ALA A 19 1.65 14.63 4.54
N PRO A 20 2.04 15.69 5.27
CA PRO A 20 1.15 16.79 5.66
C PRO A 20 0.87 17.75 4.50
N LEU A 21 0.37 17.23 3.38
CA LEU A 21 -0.02 17.96 2.17
C LEU A 21 -1.54 18.15 2.11
N LYS A 22 -2.02 19.02 1.19
CA LYS A 22 -3.46 19.24 0.92
C LYS A 22 -3.74 19.08 -0.58
N PRO A 23 -4.28 17.93 -1.05
CA PRO A 23 -4.63 16.74 -0.27
C PRO A 23 -3.40 15.96 0.24
N PRO A 24 -3.54 15.15 1.32
CA PRO A 24 -2.44 14.33 1.83
C PRO A 24 -2.03 13.27 0.81
N GLN A 25 -0.74 12.96 0.78
CA GLN A 25 -0.19 11.83 0.03
C GLN A 25 0.19 10.74 1.01
N CYS A 26 -0.36 9.54 0.83
CA CYS A 26 -0.23 8.44 1.77
C CYS A 26 0.39 7.20 1.14
N ARG A 27 1.09 6.41 1.97
CA ARG A 27 1.67 5.11 1.64
C ARG A 27 1.25 4.09 2.69
N CYS A 28 1.08 2.84 2.27
CA CYS A 28 0.94 1.74 3.21
C CYS A 28 2.31 1.11 3.50
N GLU A 29 2.58 0.93 4.78
CA GLU A 29 3.84 0.39 5.29
C GLU A 29 3.74 -1.08 5.71
N ASP A 30 2.58 -1.70 5.45
CA ASP A 30 2.37 -3.12 5.68
C ASP A 30 3.34 -3.96 4.83
N LEU A 31 3.60 -5.18 5.30
CA LEU A 31 4.47 -6.14 4.65
C LEU A 31 3.66 -7.35 4.21
N TRP A 32 3.75 -7.70 2.93
CA TRP A 32 3.01 -8.82 2.35
C TRP A 32 3.91 -10.02 2.14
N ILE A 33 3.42 -11.19 2.52
CA ILE A 33 4.10 -12.47 2.28
C ILE A 33 3.82 -12.89 0.82
N LYS A 34 4.85 -13.37 0.11
CA LYS A 34 4.84 -13.85 -1.29
C LYS A 34 4.72 -12.78 -2.39
N SER A 35 3.82 -11.80 -2.28
CA SER A 35 3.66 -10.73 -3.29
C SER A 35 2.80 -9.56 -2.78
N CYS A 36 2.87 -8.41 -3.44
CA CYS A 36 1.90 -7.32 -3.25
C CYS A 36 0.57 -7.62 -3.95
N ASP A 37 -0.41 -6.74 -3.75
CA ASP A 37 -1.67 -6.72 -4.52
C ASP A 37 -1.40 -6.44 -6.01
N PRO A 38 -2.17 -7.00 -6.96
CA PRO A 38 -2.02 -6.73 -8.39
C PRO A 38 -2.14 -5.26 -8.78
N ASN A 39 -2.82 -4.43 -7.97
CA ASN A 39 -2.95 -3.00 -8.21
C ASN A 39 -1.72 -2.19 -7.79
N CYS A 40 -0.77 -2.80 -7.07
CA CYS A 40 0.48 -2.15 -6.72
C CYS A 40 1.43 -2.07 -7.92
N LYS A 41 1.77 -0.84 -8.34
CA LYS A 41 2.65 -0.57 -9.48
C LYS A 41 4.13 -0.70 -9.12
N ASP A 42 4.51 -0.32 -7.91
CA ASP A 42 5.87 -0.41 -7.38
C ASP A 42 5.95 -1.39 -6.21
N CYS A 43 6.07 -2.68 -6.52
CA CYS A 43 6.20 -3.76 -5.54
C CYS A 43 7.67 -4.20 -5.42
N ALA A 44 8.26 -3.98 -4.24
CA ALA A 44 9.65 -4.35 -3.98
C ALA A 44 9.77 -5.52 -3.00
N LYS A 45 10.67 -6.46 -3.30
CA LYS A 45 11.06 -7.52 -2.35
C LYS A 45 11.96 -6.93 -1.27
N MET A 46 11.65 -7.21 -0.01
CA MET A 46 12.47 -6.80 1.12
C MET A 46 13.74 -7.66 1.21
N PRO A 47 14.95 -7.06 1.18
CA PRO A 47 16.20 -7.81 1.03
C PRO A 47 16.54 -8.69 2.24
N LEU A 48 16.09 -8.31 3.44
CA LEU A 48 16.37 -9.05 4.68
C LEU A 48 15.46 -10.28 4.88
N PHE A 49 14.41 -10.45 4.09
CA PHE A 49 13.46 -11.55 4.21
C PHE A 49 13.67 -12.56 3.08
N VAL A 50 14.55 -13.52 3.34
CA VAL A 50 14.93 -14.55 2.35
C VAL A 50 13.83 -15.60 2.18
N TYR A 51 13.28 -16.12 3.28
CA TYR A 51 12.19 -17.10 3.27
C TYR A 51 11.33 -17.03 4.56
N PRO A 52 9.99 -16.89 4.46
CA PRO A 52 9.26 -16.60 3.23
C PRO A 52 9.64 -15.21 2.68
N PRO A 53 9.62 -15.00 1.35
CA PRO A 53 9.91 -13.70 0.79
C PRO A 53 8.80 -12.71 1.17
N VAL A 54 9.22 -11.52 1.59
CA VAL A 54 8.34 -10.43 1.99
C VAL A 54 8.47 -9.29 0.99
N PHE A 55 7.35 -8.66 0.69
CA PHE A 55 7.24 -7.58 -0.27
C PHE A 55 6.59 -6.37 0.37
N LYS A 56 6.89 -5.21 -0.20
CA LYS A 56 6.31 -3.93 0.18
C LYS A 56 5.87 -3.18 -1.07
N CYS A 57 4.64 -2.68 -1.06
CA CYS A 57 4.15 -1.73 -2.03
C CYS A 57 4.66 -0.32 -1.71
N HIS A 58 5.16 0.39 -2.71
CA HIS A 58 5.70 1.74 -2.60
C HIS A 58 4.81 2.82 -3.22
N ASP A 59 3.67 2.42 -3.79
CA ASP A 59 2.70 3.33 -4.38
C ASP A 59 2.24 4.40 -3.39
N VAL A 60 2.03 5.60 -3.94
CA VAL A 60 1.52 6.75 -3.20
C VAL A 60 0.10 7.03 -3.67
N VAL A 61 -0.84 7.04 -2.72
CA VAL A 61 -2.23 7.40 -2.99
C VAL A 61 -2.53 8.80 -2.46
N THR A 62 -3.42 9.51 -3.13
CA THR A 62 -3.99 10.76 -2.59
C THR A 62 -5.10 10.43 -1.59
N GLY A 63 -5.14 11.10 -0.44
CA GLY A 63 -6.23 10.95 0.53
C GLY A 63 -5.90 10.00 1.68
N GLN A 64 -6.49 8.80 1.71
CA GLN A 64 -6.34 7.85 2.83
C GLN A 64 -6.01 6.43 2.33
N CYS A 65 -5.28 5.64 3.12
CA CYS A 65 -4.91 4.27 2.74
C CYS A 65 -6.10 3.29 2.67
N GLY A 66 -7.27 3.62 3.22
CA GLY A 66 -8.47 2.76 3.18
C GLY A 66 -8.79 2.14 4.54
N LYS A 67 -9.46 0.99 4.53
CA LYS A 67 -9.83 0.26 5.76
C LYS A 67 -8.61 -0.42 6.39
N ARG A 68 -8.65 -0.60 7.71
CA ARG A 68 -7.71 -1.47 8.42
C ARG A 68 -7.96 -2.94 8.09
N CYS A 69 -6.93 -3.76 8.23
CA CYS A 69 -7.00 -5.20 8.04
C CYS A 69 -7.57 -5.93 9.27
N HIS A 70 -7.39 -5.35 10.46
CA HIS A 70 -7.84 -5.87 11.75
C HIS A 70 -8.80 -4.93 12.50
#